data_AF-A0A661ZBX3-F1
#
_entry.id   AF-A0A661ZBX3-F1
#
_cell.length_a   1.000
_cell.length_b   1.000
_cell.length_c   1.000
_cell.angle_alpha   90.00
_cell.angle_beta   90.00
_cell.angle_gamma   90.00
#
_symmetry.space_group_name_H-M   'P 1'
#
loop_
_entity.id
_entity.type
_entity.pdbx_description
1 polymer ?
#
loop_
_entity_poly.entity_id
_entity_poly.type
_entity_poly.pdbx_seq_one_letter_code
_entity_poly.pdbx_strand_id
1 'polypeptide(L)'
;MEKGIVIKSTGSWYTVRLPDQQIVLCGIRGKFRIKGIRATNPVAVGDHVGFEWSEDRTTGIITSIDERTNYIIRKSSKLSKEYQLVACNVDVAWLMVSMVLPRTLTPFIDRFLVSAEAYRIPVIILFNKTDLYDEHAMNEMNYLWAIYTSAGYHCMQMSLQTKKGIEEVRSKMKGKINVITGNSGVGKSTLINVLDPTIRLKIGEISDYHQAGKHTTTFSEMFELSSGINIIDTPGIRGFGMI
;
A
#
# COMPACT_ATOMS: atom_id res chain seq x y z
N MET A 1 6.98 17.58 -22.73
CA MET A 1 6.62 17.25 -21.34
C MET A 1 5.90 15.94 -21.37
N GLU A 2 6.46 14.93 -20.71
CA GLU A 2 5.90 13.58 -20.65
C GLU A 2 5.25 13.34 -19.29
N LYS A 3 4.35 12.36 -19.23
CA LYS A 3 3.61 12.01 -18.02
C LYS A 3 3.89 10.56 -17.63
N GLY A 4 3.99 10.31 -16.34
CA GLY A 4 4.12 8.95 -15.81
C GLY A 4 3.72 8.85 -14.35
N ILE A 5 3.81 7.63 -13.83
CA ILE A 5 3.48 7.30 -12.44
C ILE A 5 4.77 7.01 -11.70
N VAL A 6 4.96 7.62 -10.53
CA VAL A 6 6.10 7.33 -9.66
C VAL A 6 5.91 5.94 -9.04
N ILE A 7 6.79 5.01 -9.36
CA ILE A 7 6.75 3.62 -8.88
C ILE A 7 7.78 3.35 -7.78
N LYS A 8 8.81 4.18 -7.63
CA LYS A 8 9.81 4.04 -6.56
C LYS A 8 10.38 5.40 -6.18
N SER A 9 10.68 5.60 -4.90
CA SER A 9 11.30 6.82 -4.39
C SER A 9 12.57 6.47 -3.62
N THR A 10 13.76 6.78 -4.17
CA THR A 10 15.06 6.52 -3.52
C THR A 10 15.83 7.82 -3.32
N GLY A 11 15.68 8.44 -2.15
CA GLY A 11 16.35 9.69 -1.80
C GLY A 11 15.87 10.85 -2.68
N SER A 12 16.78 11.40 -3.49
CA SER A 12 16.48 12.50 -4.43
C SER A 12 16.03 12.02 -5.82
N TRP A 13 16.01 10.71 -6.05
CA TRP A 13 15.68 10.09 -7.34
C TRP A 13 14.39 9.29 -7.26
N TYR A 14 13.63 9.34 -8.34
CA TYR A 14 12.32 8.75 -8.46
C TYR A 14 12.27 7.92 -9.73
N THR A 15 11.78 6.69 -9.64
CA THR A 15 11.54 5.85 -10.79
C THR A 15 10.13 6.13 -11.29
N VAL A 16 10.00 6.59 -12.53
CA VAL A 16 8.74 6.95 -13.17
C VAL A 16 8.45 5.94 -14.28
N ARG A 17 7.26 5.37 -14.28
CA ARG A 17 6.76 4.47 -15.31
C ARG A 17 5.84 5.24 -16.26
N LEU A 18 6.17 5.20 -17.55
CA LEU A 18 5.41 5.79 -18.63
C LEU A 18 4.23 4.89 -19.06
N PRO A 19 3.25 5.42 -19.82
CA PRO A 19 2.11 4.62 -20.31
C PRO A 19 2.50 3.43 -21.20
N ASP A 20 3.64 3.51 -21.88
CA ASP A 20 4.21 2.45 -22.72
C ASP A 20 5.08 1.45 -21.94
N GLN A 21 5.04 1.51 -20.60
CA GLN A 21 5.83 0.68 -19.67
C GLN A 21 7.33 1.02 -19.62
N GLN A 22 7.80 2.04 -20.34
CA GLN A 22 9.18 2.49 -20.20
C GLN A 22 9.41 3.05 -18.79
N ILE A 23 10.56 2.70 -18.21
CA ILE A 23 10.99 3.16 -16.89
C ILE A 23 12.05 4.24 -17.06
N VAL A 24 11.85 5.38 -16.39
CA VAL A 24 12.75 6.54 -16.41
C VAL A 24 13.16 6.89 -15.00
N LEU A 25 14.45 7.17 -14.81
CA LEU A 25 14.95 7.71 -13.56
C LEU A 25 14.85 9.24 -13.60
N CYS A 26 14.09 9.82 -12.67
CA CYS A 26 13.82 11.24 -12.61
C CYS A 26 14.33 11.87 -11.31
N GLY A 27 14.96 13.03 -11.42
CA GLY A 27 15.30 13.89 -10.30
C GLY A 27 14.21 14.95 -10.05
N ILE A 28 14.37 15.73 -8.97
CA ILE A 28 13.53 16.90 -8.68
C ILE A 28 14.37 18.17 -8.78
N ARG A 29 13.84 19.20 -9.45
CA ARG A 29 14.48 20.52 -9.51
C ARG A 29 14.43 21.18 -8.12
N GLY A 30 15.56 21.63 -7.57
CA GLY A 30 15.70 22.08 -6.17
C GLY A 30 14.72 23.15 -5.64
N LYS A 31 13.92 23.82 -6.50
CA LYS A 31 12.82 24.72 -6.11
C LYS A 31 11.48 24.02 -5.83
N PHE A 32 11.38 22.69 -6.03
CA PHE A 32 10.20 21.87 -5.68
C PHE A 32 10.09 21.57 -4.17
N ARG A 33 10.74 22.35 -3.30
CA ARG A 33 10.27 22.52 -1.92
C ARG A 33 8.95 23.29 -1.99
N ILE A 34 7.88 22.58 -2.30
CA ILE A 34 6.52 23.11 -2.44
C ILE A 34 6.20 23.90 -1.18
N LYS A 35 6.01 25.21 -1.35
CA LYS A 35 5.57 26.13 -0.30
C LYS A 35 4.32 25.54 0.37
N GLY A 36 4.38 25.28 1.67
CA GLY A 36 3.20 24.95 2.49
C GLY A 36 3.01 23.47 2.85
N ILE A 37 3.74 22.54 2.24
CA ILE A 37 3.66 21.11 2.63
C ILE A 37 4.70 20.84 3.72
N ARG A 38 4.25 20.46 4.92
CA ARG A 38 5.12 20.01 6.04
C ARG A 38 5.63 18.57 5.85
N ALA A 39 5.68 18.08 4.61
CA ALA A 39 6.15 16.75 4.29
C ALA A 39 7.65 16.77 4.05
N THR A 40 8.37 15.77 4.55
CA THR A 40 9.81 15.64 4.34
C THR A 40 10.17 15.24 2.91
N ASN A 41 9.21 14.70 2.15
CA ASN A 41 9.32 14.37 0.73
C ASN A 41 8.21 15.05 -0.11
N PRO A 42 8.56 15.74 -1.21
CA PRO A 42 7.57 16.40 -2.07
C PRO A 42 6.84 15.42 -3.00
N VAL A 43 7.48 14.33 -3.39
CA VAL A 43 6.97 13.29 -4.31
C VAL A 43 6.88 11.95 -3.57
N ALA A 44 5.84 11.19 -3.85
CA ALA A 44 5.57 9.87 -3.28
C ALA A 44 5.22 8.85 -4.36
N VAL A 45 5.29 7.56 -4.00
CA VAL A 45 4.86 6.48 -4.90
C VAL A 45 3.36 6.58 -5.17
N GLY A 46 2.97 6.41 -6.43
CA GLY A 46 1.60 6.62 -6.91
C GLY A 46 1.32 8.04 -7.41
N ASP A 47 2.23 9.00 -7.22
CA ASP A 47 2.08 10.33 -7.82
C ASP A 47 2.08 10.25 -9.35
N HIS A 48 1.13 10.95 -9.96
CA HIS A 48 1.15 11.22 -11.40
C HIS A 48 1.96 12.48 -11.62
N VAL A 49 3.04 12.38 -12.38
CA VAL A 49 4.02 13.45 -12.55
C VAL A 49 4.21 13.80 -14.01
N GLY A 50 4.41 15.09 -14.26
CA GLY A 50 4.95 15.58 -15.51
C GLY A 50 6.45 15.80 -15.38
N PHE A 51 7.23 15.38 -16.38
CA PHE A 51 8.67 15.56 -16.42
C PHE A 51 9.19 16.01 -17.79
N GLU A 52 10.42 16.54 -17.78
CA GLU A 52 11.20 16.89 -18.97
C GLU A 52 12.45 16.02 -19.01
N TRP A 53 12.80 15.53 -20.20
CA TRP A 53 14.04 14.78 -20.41
C TRP A 53 15.27 15.65 -20.19
N SER A 54 16.33 15.04 -19.66
CA SER A 54 17.68 15.60 -19.73
C SER A 54 18.14 15.72 -21.19
N GLU A 55 19.14 16.56 -21.43
CA GLU A 55 19.67 16.81 -22.78
C GLU A 55 20.15 15.53 -23.49
N ASP A 56 20.72 14.59 -22.73
CA ASP A 56 21.18 13.28 -23.19
C ASP A 56 20.07 12.21 -23.25
N ARG A 57 18.82 12.55 -22.86
CA ARG A 57 17.64 11.67 -22.80
C ARG A 57 17.84 10.39 -21.99
N THR A 58 18.73 10.40 -21.01
CA THR A 58 18.96 9.25 -20.12
C THR A 58 18.14 9.34 -18.83
N THR A 59 17.80 10.56 -18.40
CA THR A 59 17.07 10.83 -17.15
C THR A 59 15.99 11.89 -17.36
N GLY A 60 15.12 12.05 -16.38
CA GLY A 60 14.09 13.09 -16.35
C GLY A 60 14.25 14.07 -15.19
N ILE A 61 13.62 15.22 -15.30
CA ILE A 61 13.42 16.16 -14.20
C ILE A 61 11.92 16.34 -14.01
N ILE A 62 11.41 15.97 -12.84
CA ILE A 62 10.00 16.20 -12.48
C ILE A 62 9.75 17.70 -12.39
N THR A 63 8.80 18.19 -13.18
CA THR A 63 8.42 19.61 -13.28
C THR A 63 7.03 19.89 -12.74
N SER A 64 6.19 18.86 -12.55
CA SER A 64 4.84 18.98 -11.98
C SER A 64 4.38 17.67 -11.33
N ILE A 65 3.48 17.80 -10.38
CA ILE A 65 2.76 16.69 -9.73
C ILE A 65 1.27 17.02 -9.89
N ASP A 66 0.51 16.10 -10.46
CA ASP A 66 -0.94 16.25 -10.60
C ASP A 66 -1.60 16.18 -9.20
N GLU A 67 -2.84 16.68 -9.08
CA GLU A 67 -3.57 16.67 -7.81
C GLU A 67 -3.81 15.24 -7.29
N ARG A 68 -3.56 15.01 -6.01
CA ARG A 68 -3.73 13.70 -5.37
C ARG A 68 -5.18 13.48 -4.98
N THR A 69 -5.72 12.29 -5.28
CA THR A 69 -7.06 11.90 -4.84
C THR A 69 -7.08 11.49 -3.36
N ASN A 70 -6.01 10.85 -2.90
CA ASN A 70 -5.77 10.46 -1.50
C ASN A 70 -4.26 10.24 -1.25
N TYR A 71 -3.90 10.02 0.02
CA TYR A 71 -2.51 9.74 0.41
C TYR A 71 -2.38 9.03 1.75
N ILE A 72 -1.29 8.29 1.92
CA ILE A 72 -0.88 7.62 3.15
C ILE A 72 0.31 8.38 3.73
N ILE A 73 0.20 8.82 4.98
CA ILE A 73 1.31 9.42 5.71
C ILE A 73 1.83 8.53 6.82
N ARG A 74 3.11 8.73 7.17
CA ARG A 74 3.75 8.17 8.36
C ARG A 74 4.45 9.29 9.14
N LYS A 75 4.40 9.20 10.48
CA LYS A 75 5.15 10.11 11.37
C LYS A 75 6.65 9.81 11.27
N SER A 76 7.47 10.83 11.05
CA SER A 76 8.93 10.67 11.05
C SER A 76 9.42 10.24 12.44
N SER A 77 10.27 9.22 12.51
CA SER A 77 10.87 8.74 13.77
C SER A 77 11.94 9.70 14.33
N LYS A 78 12.38 10.69 13.54
CA LYS A 78 13.38 11.67 13.93
C LYS A 78 12.74 13.06 14.05
N LEU A 79 12.20 13.36 15.23
CA LEU A 79 12.11 14.68 15.90
C LEU A 79 11.60 15.94 15.17
N SER A 80 11.18 15.92 13.90
CA SER A 80 10.41 17.04 13.32
C SER A 80 8.92 16.69 13.31
N LYS A 81 8.04 17.70 13.53
CA LYS A 81 6.58 17.61 13.40
C LYS A 81 6.13 17.39 11.94
N GLU A 82 6.93 16.69 11.17
CA GLU A 82 6.82 16.51 9.73
C GLU A 82 6.48 15.05 9.46
N TYR A 83 5.55 14.87 8.53
CA TYR A 83 5.12 13.56 8.07
C TYR A 83 5.84 13.21 6.78
N GLN A 84 5.95 11.92 6.48
CA GLN A 84 6.43 11.43 5.20
C GLN A 84 5.22 10.90 4.42
N LEU A 85 5.10 11.30 3.16
CA LEU A 85 4.14 10.70 2.23
C LEU A 85 4.70 9.36 1.76
N VAL A 86 3.97 8.30 2.04
CA VAL A 86 4.39 6.92 1.77
C VAL A 86 3.82 6.44 0.44
N ALA A 87 2.54 6.70 0.21
CA ALA A 87 1.81 6.34 -1.00
C ALA A 87 0.74 7.38 -1.31
N CYS A 88 0.38 7.56 -2.57
CA CYS A 88 -0.70 8.44 -3.03
C CYS A 88 -1.53 7.75 -4.11
N ASN A 89 -2.73 8.27 -4.36
CA ASN A 89 -3.64 7.77 -5.41
C ASN A 89 -3.90 6.26 -5.30
N VAL A 90 -4.13 5.80 -4.07
CA VAL A 90 -4.45 4.41 -3.75
C VAL A 90 -5.93 4.18 -4.06
N ASP A 91 -6.22 3.23 -4.94
CA ASP A 91 -7.60 2.89 -5.28
C ASP A 91 -8.28 2.09 -4.17
N VAL A 92 -7.56 1.14 -3.55
CA VAL A 92 -8.10 0.27 -2.50
C VAL A 92 -7.03 -0.12 -1.47
N ALA A 93 -7.35 0.07 -0.19
CA ALA A 93 -6.65 -0.56 0.92
C ALA A 93 -7.33 -1.87 1.32
N TRP A 94 -6.57 -2.95 1.35
CA TRP A 94 -7.01 -4.28 1.75
C TRP A 94 -6.61 -4.54 3.20
N LEU A 95 -7.56 -4.36 4.12
CA LEU A 95 -7.37 -4.64 5.53
C LEU A 95 -7.57 -6.13 5.78
N MET A 96 -6.46 -6.88 5.84
CA MET A 96 -6.50 -8.30 6.18
C MET A 96 -6.73 -8.49 7.69
N VAL A 97 -7.78 -9.24 8.00
CA VAL A 97 -8.25 -9.54 9.35
C VAL A 97 -8.27 -11.06 9.53
N SER A 98 -7.99 -11.55 10.74
CA SER A 98 -8.22 -12.94 11.09
C SER A 98 -8.81 -13.05 12.49
N MET A 99 -9.77 -13.95 12.69
CA MET A 99 -10.31 -14.28 14.01
C MET A 99 -9.33 -15.16 14.81
N VAL A 100 -8.41 -15.84 14.12
CA VAL A 100 -7.42 -16.75 14.71
C VAL A 100 -6.01 -16.50 14.18
N LEU A 101 -5.00 -16.68 15.04
CA LEU A 101 -3.57 -16.80 14.68
C LEU A 101 -3.02 -15.86 13.58
N PRO A 102 -2.73 -14.58 13.87
CA PRO A 102 -3.11 -13.86 15.08
C PRO A 102 -4.53 -13.34 14.98
N ARG A 103 -5.22 -13.30 16.12
CA ARG A 103 -6.49 -12.61 16.22
C ARG A 103 -6.29 -11.12 15.97
N THR A 104 -7.16 -10.55 15.15
CA THR A 104 -7.21 -9.12 14.88
C THR A 104 -8.30 -8.51 15.74
N LEU A 105 -7.92 -7.61 16.64
CA LEU A 105 -8.85 -7.00 17.58
C LEU A 105 -9.58 -5.83 16.91
N THR A 106 -10.86 -5.65 17.25
CA THR A 106 -11.68 -4.56 16.71
C THR A 106 -11.07 -3.16 16.89
N PRO A 107 -10.38 -2.80 17.99
CA PRO A 107 -9.76 -1.48 18.10
C PRO A 107 -8.69 -1.20 17.03
N PHE A 108 -8.04 -2.25 16.51
CA PHE A 108 -7.11 -2.10 15.39
C PHE A 108 -7.87 -1.85 14.09
N ILE A 109 -8.95 -2.60 13.84
CA ILE A 109 -9.80 -2.46 12.67
C ILE A 109 -10.39 -1.05 12.63
N ASP A 110 -11.07 -0.63 13.68
CA ASP A 110 -11.75 0.68 13.77
C ASP A 110 -10.78 1.85 13.57
N ARG A 111 -9.61 1.80 14.23
CA ARG A 111 -8.58 2.84 14.09
C ARG A 111 -8.05 2.92 12.67
N PHE A 112 -7.88 1.77 12.01
CA PHE A 112 -7.45 1.73 10.62
C PHE A 112 -8.52 2.38 9.72
N LEU A 113 -9.78 1.97 9.88
CA LEU A 113 -10.90 2.46 9.07
C LEU A 113 -11.07 3.98 9.21
N VAL A 114 -11.10 4.51 10.45
CA VAL A 114 -11.17 5.95 10.71
C VAL A 114 -10.06 6.72 9.99
N SER A 115 -8.87 6.15 9.96
CA SER A 115 -7.71 6.81 9.33
C SER A 115 -7.77 6.75 7.82
N ALA A 116 -8.24 5.64 7.26
CA ALA A 116 -8.43 5.50 5.83
C ALA A 116 -9.49 6.50 5.33
N GLU A 117 -10.59 6.66 6.07
CA GLU A 117 -11.62 7.66 5.79
C GLU A 117 -11.08 9.09 5.84
N ALA A 118 -10.29 9.42 6.88
CA ALA A 118 -9.69 10.75 7.01
C ALA A 118 -8.82 11.13 5.81
N TYR A 119 -8.22 10.14 5.14
CA TYR A 119 -7.41 10.31 3.94
C TYR A 119 -8.12 9.92 2.65
N ARG A 120 -9.43 9.62 2.67
CA ARG A 120 -10.24 9.23 1.50
C ARG A 120 -9.70 8.00 0.76
N ILE A 121 -9.24 6.99 1.51
CA ILE A 121 -8.77 5.73 0.97
C ILE A 121 -9.89 4.69 1.10
N PRO A 122 -10.46 4.19 -0.01
CA PRO A 122 -11.45 3.12 0.05
C PRO A 122 -10.86 1.85 0.69
N VAL A 123 -11.60 1.22 1.60
CA VAL A 123 -11.15 0.01 2.30
C VAL A 123 -12.04 -1.19 1.99
N ILE A 124 -11.40 -2.34 1.74
CA ILE A 124 -12.05 -3.66 1.78
C ILE A 124 -11.50 -4.43 2.98
N ILE A 125 -12.40 -4.90 3.84
CA ILE A 125 -12.07 -5.76 4.98
C ILE A 125 -12.03 -7.21 4.49
N LEU A 126 -10.88 -7.85 4.58
CA LEU A 126 -10.65 -9.20 4.06
C LEU A 126 -10.35 -10.17 5.20
N PHE A 127 -11.36 -10.94 5.59
CA PHE A 127 -11.24 -12.02 6.58
C PHE A 127 -10.47 -13.20 5.97
N ASN A 128 -9.28 -13.47 6.48
CA ASN A 128 -8.44 -14.57 6.03
C ASN A 128 -8.45 -15.74 7.01
N LYS A 129 -7.93 -16.89 6.56
CA LYS A 129 -7.76 -18.13 7.32
C LYS A 129 -9.09 -18.74 7.77
N THR A 130 -10.15 -18.52 7.00
CA THR A 130 -11.49 -19.04 7.32
C THR A 130 -11.56 -20.57 7.35
N ASP A 131 -10.55 -21.25 6.78
CA ASP A 131 -10.36 -22.69 6.92
C ASP A 131 -10.05 -23.15 8.35
N LEU A 132 -9.60 -22.23 9.22
CA LEU A 132 -9.25 -22.52 10.61
C LEU A 132 -10.36 -22.13 11.60
N TYR A 133 -11.50 -21.62 11.13
CA TYR A 133 -12.53 -21.08 12.01
C TYR A 133 -13.41 -22.21 12.50
N ASP A 134 -13.53 -22.32 13.82
CA ASP A 134 -14.57 -23.13 14.47
C ASP A 134 -15.90 -22.38 14.49
N GLU A 135 -16.94 -22.99 15.05
CA GLU A 135 -18.28 -22.38 15.14
C GLU A 135 -18.25 -21.01 15.85
N HIS A 136 -17.44 -20.89 16.91
CA HIS A 136 -17.31 -19.63 17.64
C HIS A 136 -16.67 -18.53 16.78
N ALA A 137 -15.55 -18.83 16.12
CA ALA A 137 -14.85 -17.88 15.23
C ALA A 137 -15.71 -17.51 14.01
N MET A 138 -16.49 -18.45 13.47
CA MET A 138 -17.45 -18.17 12.40
C MET A 138 -18.56 -17.23 12.86
N ASN A 139 -19.12 -17.44 14.05
CA ASN A 139 -20.14 -16.56 14.62
C ASN A 139 -19.60 -15.15 14.89
N GLU A 140 -18.38 -15.05 15.43
CA GLU A 140 -17.72 -13.76 15.65
C GLU A 140 -17.46 -13.02 14.32
N MET A 141 -16.96 -13.73 13.30
CA MET A 141 -16.76 -13.17 11.97
C MET A 141 -18.09 -12.64 11.39
N ASN A 142 -19.17 -13.44 11.46
CA ASN A 142 -20.48 -13.05 10.94
C ASN A 142 -21.04 -11.81 11.65
N TYR A 143 -20.85 -11.72 12.97
CA TYR A 143 -21.23 -10.55 13.75
C TYR A 143 -20.47 -9.29 13.30
N LEU A 144 -19.13 -9.37 13.18
CA LEU A 144 -18.32 -8.25 12.69
C LEU A 144 -18.64 -7.89 11.24
N TRP A 145 -18.85 -8.89 10.39
CA TRP A 145 -19.26 -8.69 9.01
C TRP A 145 -20.53 -7.84 8.91
N ALA A 146 -21.56 -8.18 9.70
CA ALA A 146 -22.81 -7.43 9.74
C ALA A 146 -22.60 -5.97 10.18
N ILE A 147 -21.80 -5.75 11.24
CA ILE A 147 -21.47 -4.41 11.73
C ILE A 147 -20.81 -3.58 10.63
N TYR A 148 -19.70 -4.04 10.07
CA TYR A 148 -18.93 -3.23 9.13
C TYR A 148 -19.67 -3.04 7.80
N THR A 149 -20.44 -4.04 7.35
CA THR A 149 -21.30 -3.88 6.17
C THR A 149 -22.40 -2.84 6.42
N SER A 150 -23.01 -2.83 7.61
CA SER A 150 -24.01 -1.80 7.97
C SER A 150 -23.42 -0.40 8.07
N ALA A 151 -22.13 -0.30 8.37
CA ALA A 151 -21.37 0.96 8.36
C ALA A 151 -20.93 1.39 6.94
N GLY A 152 -21.21 0.60 5.90
CA GLY A 152 -20.90 0.93 4.50
C GLY A 152 -19.59 0.33 3.96
N TYR A 153 -18.89 -0.50 4.75
CA TYR A 153 -17.67 -1.17 4.29
C TYR A 153 -17.98 -2.43 3.50
N HIS A 154 -17.12 -2.71 2.52
CA HIS A 154 -17.16 -3.99 1.83
C HIS A 154 -16.35 -5.03 2.61
N CYS A 155 -17.00 -6.14 2.94
CA CYS A 155 -16.37 -7.29 3.56
C CYS A 155 -16.21 -8.42 2.55
N MET A 156 -15.09 -9.14 2.65
CA MET A 156 -14.78 -10.34 1.88
C MET A 156 -14.16 -11.38 2.80
N GLN A 157 -14.28 -12.66 2.44
CA GLN A 157 -13.61 -13.74 3.14
C GLN A 157 -12.77 -14.58 2.18
N MET A 158 -11.66 -15.11 2.68
CA MET A 158 -10.79 -15.98 1.92
C MET A 158 -10.06 -16.98 2.80
N SER A 159 -9.55 -18.01 2.15
CA SER A 159 -8.57 -18.92 2.73
C SER A 159 -7.46 -19.13 1.72
N LEU A 160 -6.27 -18.65 2.06
CA LEU A 160 -5.07 -18.88 1.24
C LEU A 160 -4.69 -20.36 1.17
N GLN A 161 -5.02 -21.13 2.22
CA GLN A 161 -4.76 -22.56 2.31
C GLN A 161 -5.63 -23.36 1.33
N THR A 162 -6.94 -23.08 1.32
CA THR A 162 -7.91 -23.78 0.45
C THR A 162 -8.12 -23.11 -0.90
N LYS A 163 -7.48 -21.94 -1.11
CA LYS A 163 -7.63 -21.07 -2.29
C LYS A 163 -9.04 -20.49 -2.50
N LYS A 164 -9.93 -20.60 -1.51
CA LYS A 164 -11.28 -20.03 -1.55
C LYS A 164 -11.22 -18.49 -1.50
N GLY A 165 -11.99 -17.83 -2.36
CA GLY A 165 -12.12 -16.36 -2.40
C GLY A 165 -10.99 -15.62 -3.12
N ILE A 166 -9.90 -16.30 -3.47
CA ILE A 166 -8.72 -15.65 -4.08
C ILE A 166 -9.02 -15.02 -5.43
N GLU A 167 -9.83 -15.68 -6.27
CA GLU A 167 -10.12 -15.17 -7.61
C GLU A 167 -10.98 -13.91 -7.58
N GLU A 168 -11.90 -13.80 -6.62
CA GLU A 168 -12.68 -12.59 -6.41
C GLU A 168 -11.79 -11.43 -5.95
N VAL A 169 -10.85 -11.70 -5.03
CA VAL A 169 -9.83 -10.72 -4.60
C VAL A 169 -8.97 -10.28 -5.79
N ARG A 170 -8.46 -11.22 -6.59
CA ARG A 170 -7.66 -10.96 -7.80
C ARG A 170 -8.41 -10.05 -8.77
N SER A 171 -9.66 -10.38 -9.07
CA SER A 171 -10.52 -9.60 -9.96
C SER A 171 -10.69 -8.16 -9.48
N LYS A 172 -10.94 -7.96 -8.18
CA LYS A 172 -11.11 -6.62 -7.58
C LYS A 172 -9.83 -5.81 -7.49
N MET A 173 -8.66 -6.46 -7.41
CA MET A 173 -7.34 -5.82 -7.36
C MET A 173 -6.80 -5.42 -8.75
N LYS A 174 -7.23 -6.10 -9.81
CA LYS A 174 -6.69 -5.92 -11.17
C LYS A 174 -6.89 -4.50 -11.69
N GLY A 175 -5.84 -3.95 -12.30
CA GLY A 175 -5.85 -2.60 -12.89
C GLY A 175 -5.89 -1.47 -11.87
N LYS A 176 -5.68 -1.77 -10.58
CA LYS A 176 -5.74 -0.81 -9.47
C LYS A 176 -4.41 -0.70 -8.74
N ILE A 177 -4.21 0.43 -8.06
CA ILE A 177 -3.17 0.65 -7.06
C ILE A 177 -3.72 0.20 -5.71
N ASN A 178 -3.14 -0.89 -5.20
CA ASN A 178 -3.57 -1.53 -3.97
C ASN A 178 -2.54 -1.35 -2.85
N VAL A 179 -3.01 -1.22 -1.62
CA VAL A 179 -2.18 -1.34 -0.41
C VAL A 179 -2.71 -2.49 0.42
N ILE A 180 -1.84 -3.35 0.94
CA ILE A 180 -2.23 -4.48 1.79
C ILE A 180 -1.74 -4.24 3.21
N THR A 181 -2.64 -4.33 4.18
CA THR A 181 -2.36 -4.06 5.59
C THR A 181 -3.00 -5.09 6.51
N GLY A 182 -2.57 -5.13 7.77
CA GLY A 182 -3.05 -6.09 8.77
C GLY A 182 -1.93 -6.61 9.67
N ASN A 183 -2.29 -7.37 10.70
CA ASN A 183 -1.35 -7.90 11.69
C ASN A 183 -0.21 -8.72 11.07
N SER A 184 0.94 -8.76 11.73
CA SER A 184 2.04 -9.66 11.31
C SER A 184 1.55 -11.11 11.33
N GLY A 185 1.85 -11.90 10.30
CA GLY A 185 1.38 -13.29 10.21
C GLY A 185 -0.09 -13.48 9.78
N VAL A 186 -0.85 -12.42 9.50
CA VAL A 186 -2.24 -12.53 8.99
C VAL A 186 -2.32 -13.13 7.58
N GLY A 187 -1.23 -13.11 6.80
CA GLY A 187 -1.15 -13.73 5.46
C GLY A 187 -0.83 -12.78 4.30
N LYS A 188 -0.36 -11.56 4.55
CA LYS A 188 -0.06 -10.55 3.50
C LYS A 188 0.95 -11.04 2.44
N SER A 189 2.15 -11.49 2.86
CA SER A 189 3.17 -12.00 1.92
C SER A 189 2.66 -13.20 1.15
N THR A 190 1.92 -14.08 1.84
CA THR A 190 1.33 -15.27 1.24
C THR A 190 0.30 -14.90 0.17
N LEU A 191 -0.53 -13.87 0.39
CA LEU A 191 -1.46 -13.38 -0.62
C LEU A 191 -0.71 -12.90 -1.87
N ILE A 192 0.34 -12.09 -1.72
CA ILE A 192 1.13 -11.62 -2.88
C ILE A 192 1.72 -12.81 -3.65
N ASN A 193 2.33 -13.77 -2.97
CA ASN A 193 2.88 -14.96 -3.63
C ASN A 193 1.84 -15.82 -4.34
N VAL A 194 0.61 -15.87 -3.83
CA VAL A 194 -0.47 -16.61 -4.49
C VAL A 194 -1.02 -15.81 -5.70
N LEU A 195 -1.03 -14.49 -5.61
CA LEU A 195 -1.39 -13.62 -6.74
C LEU A 195 -0.32 -13.63 -7.83
N ASP A 196 0.95 -13.67 -7.46
CA ASP A 196 2.08 -13.80 -8.36
C ASP A 196 3.18 -14.69 -7.76
N PRO A 197 3.26 -15.96 -8.19
CA PRO A 197 4.28 -16.90 -7.71
C PRO A 197 5.73 -16.52 -8.06
N THR A 198 5.94 -15.59 -9.00
CA THR A 198 7.27 -15.22 -9.48
C THR A 198 8.01 -14.29 -8.52
N ILE A 199 7.29 -13.54 -7.68
CA ILE A 199 7.87 -12.57 -6.74
C ILE A 199 8.60 -13.27 -5.58
N ARG A 200 8.18 -14.49 -5.21
CA ARG A 200 8.83 -15.34 -4.19
C ARG A 200 9.22 -14.60 -2.89
N LEU A 201 8.35 -13.74 -2.37
CA LEU A 201 8.57 -13.09 -1.08
C LEU A 201 8.65 -14.17 0.01
N LYS A 202 9.65 -14.13 0.89
CA LYS A 202 9.63 -15.05 2.05
C LYS A 202 8.42 -14.73 2.93
N ILE A 203 7.85 -15.75 3.55
CA ILE A 203 6.73 -15.58 4.48
C ILE A 203 7.23 -14.70 5.63
N GLY A 204 6.54 -13.59 5.89
CA GLY A 204 6.99 -12.57 6.82
C GLY A 204 7.67 -11.37 6.16
N GLU A 205 8.16 -11.45 4.91
CA GLU A 205 8.93 -10.35 4.30
C GLU A 205 8.14 -9.05 4.12
N ILE A 206 6.83 -9.02 3.88
CA ILE A 206 6.12 -7.72 3.87
C ILE A 206 6.22 -7.01 5.25
N SER A 207 6.40 -7.77 6.34
CA SER A 207 6.71 -7.21 7.67
C SER A 207 8.20 -7.21 8.06
N ASP A 208 9.02 -8.12 7.49
CA ASP A 208 10.38 -8.51 7.89
C ASP A 208 11.44 -8.35 6.78
N TYR A 209 11.08 -7.94 5.57
CA TYR A 209 12.00 -7.36 4.56
C TYR A 209 12.72 -6.14 5.13
N HIS A 210 12.26 -5.65 6.29
CA HIS A 210 12.89 -4.66 7.16
C HIS A 210 13.97 -5.20 8.12
N GLN A 211 14.20 -6.51 8.23
CA GLN A 211 15.19 -7.09 9.15
C GLN A 211 16.44 -7.68 8.46
N ALA A 212 16.45 -7.84 7.15
CA ALA A 212 17.64 -8.27 6.43
C ALA A 212 18.55 -7.07 6.08
N GLY A 213 19.30 -6.61 7.08
CA GLY A 213 20.56 -5.90 6.89
C GLY A 213 20.52 -4.40 7.13
N LYS A 214 20.78 -3.99 8.38
CA LYS A 214 21.59 -2.84 8.85
C LYS A 214 21.59 -1.49 8.09
N HIS A 215 20.62 -1.25 7.22
CA HIS A 215 20.25 -0.02 6.55
C HIS A 215 18.74 -0.02 6.43
N THR A 216 18.07 0.85 7.16
CA THR A 216 16.63 1.06 7.16
C THR A 216 16.14 1.30 5.72
N THR A 217 15.42 0.35 5.09
CA THR A 217 14.77 0.59 3.79
C THR A 217 13.66 1.62 4.01
N THR A 218 13.99 2.90 3.75
CA THR A 218 13.15 4.09 3.99
C THR A 218 12.26 4.44 2.79
N PHE A 219 12.29 3.59 1.77
CA PHE A 219 11.77 3.88 0.44
C PHE A 219 10.54 3.02 0.18
N SER A 220 9.46 3.66 -0.25
CA SER A 220 8.26 2.97 -0.73
C SER A 220 8.46 2.57 -2.19
N GLU A 221 7.86 1.46 -2.59
CA GLU A 221 7.97 0.90 -3.92
C GLU A 221 6.63 0.30 -4.34
N MET A 222 6.27 0.50 -5.62
CA MET A 222 5.13 -0.11 -6.27
C MET A 222 5.63 -1.28 -7.11
N PHE A 223 5.13 -2.46 -6.81
CA PHE A 223 5.37 -3.66 -7.60
C PHE A 223 4.15 -3.93 -8.47
N GLU A 224 4.39 -4.18 -9.75
CA GLU A 224 3.37 -4.67 -10.66
C GLU A 224 3.46 -6.20 -10.72
N LEU A 225 2.36 -6.86 -10.39
CA LEU A 225 2.20 -8.29 -10.60
C LEU A 225 1.97 -8.56 -12.09
N SER A 226 2.40 -9.73 -12.57
CA SER A 226 2.13 -10.25 -13.92
C SER A 226 0.66 -10.22 -14.34
N SER A 227 -0.26 -10.17 -13.37
CA SER A 227 -1.71 -10.05 -13.60
C SER A 227 -2.22 -8.61 -13.81
N GLY A 228 -1.34 -7.61 -13.84
CA GLY A 228 -1.68 -6.19 -13.96
C GLY A 228 -2.22 -5.60 -12.65
N ILE A 229 -1.85 -6.18 -11.52
CA ILE A 229 -2.18 -5.67 -10.18
C ILE A 229 -0.99 -4.84 -9.71
N ASN A 230 -1.23 -3.58 -9.31
CA ASN A 230 -0.19 -2.77 -8.69
C ASN A 230 -0.35 -2.84 -7.17
N ILE A 231 0.74 -3.15 -6.46
CA ILE A 231 0.79 -3.17 -5.00
C ILE A 231 1.87 -2.21 -4.55
N ILE A 232 1.50 -1.22 -3.74
CA ILE A 232 2.48 -0.38 -3.05
C ILE A 232 2.86 -1.09 -1.75
N ASP A 233 4.13 -1.46 -1.64
CA ASP A 233 4.71 -1.85 -0.37
C ASP A 233 5.12 -0.60 0.40
N THR A 234 4.65 -0.55 1.63
CA THR A 234 4.73 0.61 2.48
C THR A 234 5.47 0.23 3.77
N PRO A 235 6.78 0.50 3.85
CA PRO A 235 7.59 0.18 5.01
C PRO A 235 6.99 0.74 6.31
N GLY A 236 6.66 -0.15 7.25
CA GLY A 236 6.31 0.25 8.61
C GLY A 236 4.97 0.97 8.76
N ILE A 237 3.92 0.59 8.03
CA ILE A 237 2.51 0.90 8.37
C ILE A 237 2.06 0.19 9.68
N ARG A 238 2.95 0.03 10.66
CA ARG A 238 2.60 -0.39 12.03
C ARG A 238 1.79 0.68 12.78
N GLY A 239 1.54 1.84 12.14
CA GLY A 239 0.85 2.99 12.73
C GLY A 239 0.00 3.78 11.74
N PHE A 240 -0.65 3.13 10.75
CA PHE A 240 -1.80 3.79 10.11
C PHE A 240 -2.80 4.12 11.21
N GLY A 241 -3.04 5.40 11.46
CA GLY A 241 -4.00 5.84 12.47
C GLY A 241 -3.55 5.89 13.92
N MET A 242 -2.27 5.67 14.22
CA MET A 242 -1.71 6.06 15.52
C MET A 242 -1.07 7.44 15.35
N ILE A 243 -1.89 8.49 15.43
CA ILE A 243 -1.40 9.87 15.54
C ILE A 243 -0.77 10.08 16.92
#